data_AF-A0A3N5R4C9-F1
#
_entry.id   AF-A0A3N5R4C9-F1
#
_cell.length_a   1.000
_cell.length_b   1.000
_cell.length_c   1.000
_cell.angle_alpha   90.00
_cell.angle_beta   90.00
_cell.angle_gamma   90.00
#
_symmetry.space_group_name_H-M   'P 1'
#
loop_
_entity.id
_entity.type
_entity.pdbx_description
1 polymer ?
#
loop_
_entity_poly.entity_id
_entity_poly.type
_entity_poly.pdbx_seq_one_letter_code
_entity_poly.pdbx_strand_id
1 'polypeptide(L)'
;MNQEASDQTIVKAILPTPPLPADLPVVDLTENARQVLRRRYVRRGPDGKSAETEEEMFWRVAYHVAVVEQSFNQDVLSLTRQYYKLLTSKAFFPNSPTFTGAGTPLGQLAACFVLPITDDMGRDSAGIFQTLRDAALIQQTGGGNGFSFSRLRPKGSLVNSSAGQATGPVGFLRVYDKAFGEVAQGGCLLPETLVFTDRGLLRLDEIVDSQKAGWQNHDLQVSTDEGWRSSPRAFNNGIAPVFKVHTRNGLSITGTAEHKVKVMTDSGPEWKPIGNLTPGDWILVQLGQHTGKLQALRRPEISHPNQEPPKLPVVLDEELAFFLGYMTGDGFVASKPDDHRLGVSVSHESYLYNEMPDYMERLFGVKVHRQQKPNDRSATFVIDNRAVKEFLQINGMAKGRSRDARVPRIIRQSPPEIVGAYLRGLFEADGSTSHGFPMLMSTSARLIEEVAGLLIGLGCPIKIRTASPGVSHYGKLAIYQIRIESSLGLQAWR
;
A
#
# COMPACT_ATOMS: atom_id res chain seq x y z
N MET A 1 -2.87 -46.33 -1.56
CA MET A 1 -3.84 -46.35 -0.45
C MET A 1 -3.10 -45.85 0.78
N ASN A 2 -3.72 -44.96 1.56
CA ASN A 2 -3.18 -44.12 2.64
C ASN A 2 -2.72 -42.72 2.21
N GLN A 3 -3.70 -41.99 1.70
CA GLN A 3 -3.80 -40.54 1.62
C GLN A 3 -4.72 -40.13 2.79
N GLU A 4 -4.20 -40.06 4.03
CA GLU A 4 -5.05 -39.65 5.17
C GLU A 4 -4.27 -39.12 6.39
N ALA A 5 -3.01 -38.71 6.21
CA ALA A 5 -2.20 -38.19 7.31
C ALA A 5 -1.32 -37.01 6.89
N SER A 6 -1.92 -35.92 6.40
CA SER A 6 -1.20 -34.63 6.33
C SER A 6 -2.07 -33.38 6.22
N ASP A 7 -3.35 -33.40 6.57
CA ASP A 7 -4.23 -32.23 6.46
C ASP A 7 -4.80 -31.74 7.80
N GLN A 8 -3.95 -31.74 8.83
CA GLN A 8 -4.17 -30.91 10.02
C GLN A 8 -3.52 -29.54 9.80
N THR A 9 -4.13 -28.79 8.90
CA THR A 9 -3.93 -27.34 8.80
C THR A 9 -4.24 -26.74 10.17
N ILE A 10 -3.26 -26.10 10.82
CA ILE A 10 -3.39 -25.41 12.11
C ILE A 10 -4.32 -24.20 11.91
N VAL A 11 -5.63 -24.46 11.89
CA VAL A 11 -6.64 -23.46 12.23
C VAL A 11 -6.47 -23.25 13.74
N LYS A 12 -5.97 -22.09 14.17
CA LYS A 12 -5.86 -21.75 15.60
C LYS A 12 -7.22 -22.00 16.27
N ALA A 13 -7.35 -23.12 16.97
CA ALA A 13 -8.63 -23.60 17.47
C ALA A 13 -9.17 -22.65 18.53
N ILE A 14 -10.37 -22.12 18.33
CA ILE A 14 -11.09 -21.35 19.34
C ILE A 14 -11.30 -22.23 20.58
N LEU A 15 -11.08 -21.67 21.78
CA LEU A 15 -11.32 -22.39 23.02
C LEU A 15 -12.83 -22.61 23.22
N PRO A 16 -13.25 -23.79 23.71
CA PRO A 16 -14.66 -24.11 23.88
C PRO A 16 -15.33 -23.19 24.89
N THR A 17 -16.58 -22.83 24.62
CA THR A 17 -17.47 -22.11 25.53
C THR A 17 -18.74 -22.95 25.68
N PRO A 18 -19.26 -23.17 26.90
CA PRO A 18 -20.54 -23.85 27.09
C PRO A 18 -21.67 -23.07 26.41
N PRO A 19 -22.76 -23.72 25.98
CA PRO A 19 -23.89 -23.03 25.36
C PRO A 19 -24.52 -22.02 26.33
N LEU A 20 -25.05 -20.92 25.78
CA LEU A 20 -25.79 -19.91 26.55
C LEU A 20 -27.05 -20.55 27.19
N PRO A 21 -27.20 -20.50 28.52
CA PRO A 21 -28.41 -21.01 29.17
C PRO A 21 -29.67 -20.22 28.79
N ALA A 22 -30.77 -20.92 28.52
CA ALA A 22 -32.03 -20.34 28.05
C ALA A 22 -32.77 -19.49 29.12
N ASP A 23 -32.42 -19.65 30.40
CA ASP A 23 -33.01 -18.91 31.53
C ASP A 23 -32.40 -17.51 31.74
N LEU A 24 -31.38 -17.14 30.97
CA LEU A 24 -30.69 -15.85 31.12
C LEU A 24 -31.41 -14.71 30.39
N PRO A 25 -31.34 -13.48 30.93
CA PRO A 25 -32.02 -12.34 30.34
C PRO A 25 -31.42 -11.97 28.97
N VAL A 26 -32.30 -11.55 28.05
CA VAL A 26 -31.92 -10.94 26.78
C VAL A 26 -31.33 -9.56 27.05
N VAL A 27 -30.26 -9.21 26.35
CA VAL A 27 -29.61 -7.91 26.53
C VAL A 27 -30.41 -6.80 25.84
N ASP A 28 -30.71 -5.74 26.60
CA ASP A 28 -31.29 -4.51 26.05
C ASP A 28 -30.18 -3.63 25.45
N LEU A 29 -30.15 -3.57 24.12
CA LEU A 29 -29.19 -2.80 23.32
C LEU A 29 -29.92 -1.94 22.29
N THR A 30 -29.45 -0.70 22.15
CA THR A 30 -29.85 0.15 21.03
C THR A 30 -29.35 -0.43 19.71
N GLU A 31 -30.00 -0.08 18.61
CA GLU A 31 -29.59 -0.55 17.27
C GLU A 31 -28.14 -0.17 16.95
N ASN A 32 -27.71 1.04 17.32
CA ASN A 32 -26.33 1.47 17.15
C ASN A 32 -25.35 0.60 17.97
N ALA A 33 -25.68 0.27 19.22
CA ALA A 33 -24.84 -0.60 20.04
C ALA A 33 -24.73 -2.00 19.41
N ARG A 34 -25.84 -2.58 18.94
CA ARG A 34 -25.83 -3.85 18.19
C ARG A 34 -24.93 -3.78 16.96
N GLN A 35 -25.04 -2.72 16.18
CA GLN A 35 -24.20 -2.54 14.99
C GLN A 35 -22.70 -2.45 15.32
N VAL A 36 -22.32 -1.72 16.37
CA VAL A 36 -20.93 -1.61 16.83
C VAL A 36 -20.39 -2.97 17.30
N LEU A 37 -21.15 -3.69 18.13
CA LEU A 37 -20.74 -5.00 18.66
C LEU A 37 -20.60 -6.03 17.52
N ARG A 38 -21.56 -6.09 16.59
CA ARG A 38 -21.52 -6.96 15.41
C ARG A 38 -20.33 -6.70 14.49
N ARG A 39 -19.92 -5.44 14.37
CA ARG A 39 -18.78 -5.05 13.54
C ARG A 39 -17.43 -5.33 14.20
N ARG A 40 -17.34 -5.19 15.53
CA ARG A 40 -16.05 -5.18 16.24
C ARG A 40 -15.73 -6.44 17.03
N TYR A 41 -16.73 -7.11 17.61
CA TYR A 41 -16.49 -8.08 18.67
C TYR A 41 -17.19 -9.42 18.48
N VAL A 42 -18.32 -9.44 17.77
CA VAL A 42 -18.98 -10.67 17.35
C VAL A 42 -18.09 -11.42 16.37
N ARG A 43 -17.81 -12.68 16.68
CA ARG A 43 -16.99 -13.56 15.83
C ARG A 43 -17.68 -13.88 14.52
N ARG A 44 -16.86 -14.15 13.50
CA ARG A 44 -17.32 -14.56 12.18
C ARG A 44 -16.78 -15.94 11.81
N GLY A 45 -17.61 -16.73 11.15
CA GLY A 45 -17.25 -18.02 10.61
C GLY A 45 -16.34 -17.90 9.39
N PRO A 46 -15.81 -19.02 8.88
CA PRO A 46 -15.00 -19.05 7.65
C PRO A 46 -15.73 -18.49 6.41
N ASP A 47 -17.05 -18.53 6.43
CA ASP A 47 -17.93 -17.98 5.38
C ASP A 47 -18.17 -16.45 5.52
N GLY A 48 -17.58 -15.82 6.53
CA GLY A 48 -17.71 -14.39 6.81
C GLY A 48 -19.02 -13.99 7.49
N LYS A 49 -19.93 -14.93 7.79
CA LYS A 49 -21.17 -14.67 8.54
C LYS A 49 -20.90 -14.65 10.04
N SER A 50 -21.78 -14.01 10.81
CA SER A 50 -21.68 -14.03 12.28
C SER A 50 -21.77 -15.47 12.81
N ALA A 51 -20.79 -15.84 13.62
CA ALA A 51 -20.71 -17.16 14.26
C ALA A 51 -21.31 -17.20 15.67
N GLU A 52 -21.66 -16.03 16.22
CA GLU A 52 -22.32 -15.87 17.52
C GLU A 52 -23.28 -14.66 17.48
N THR A 53 -24.25 -14.63 18.39
CA THR A 53 -25.09 -13.45 18.69
C THR A 53 -24.39 -12.48 19.67
N GLU A 54 -24.96 -11.30 19.91
CA GLU A 54 -24.43 -10.39 20.93
C GLU A 54 -24.53 -10.97 22.34
N GLU A 55 -25.60 -11.71 22.62
CA GLU A 55 -25.83 -12.41 23.88
C GLU A 55 -24.79 -13.55 24.05
N GLU A 56 -24.56 -14.34 23.01
CA GLU A 56 -23.52 -15.38 23.01
C GLU A 56 -22.10 -14.78 23.15
N MET A 57 -21.85 -13.62 22.54
CA MET A 57 -20.61 -12.87 22.71
C MET A 57 -20.41 -12.46 24.17
N PHE A 58 -21.43 -11.91 24.85
CA PHE A 58 -21.33 -11.59 26.29
C PHE A 58 -21.13 -12.84 27.14
N TRP A 59 -21.79 -13.95 26.81
CA TRP A 59 -21.63 -15.22 27.50
C TRP A 59 -20.22 -15.78 27.35
N ARG A 60 -19.65 -15.75 26.14
CA ARG A 60 -18.26 -16.10 25.88
C ARG A 60 -17.32 -15.26 26.74
N VAL A 61 -17.49 -13.94 26.74
CA VAL A 61 -16.64 -13.06 27.55
C VAL A 61 -16.76 -13.38 29.04
N ALA A 62 -17.98 -13.52 29.56
CA ALA A 62 -18.22 -13.85 30.95
C ALA A 62 -17.58 -15.20 31.34
N TYR A 63 -17.71 -16.21 30.50
CA TYR A 63 -17.19 -17.56 30.78
C TYR A 63 -15.68 -17.60 30.78
N HIS A 64 -15.03 -17.00 29.77
CA HIS A 64 -13.56 -17.01 29.68
C HIS A 64 -12.89 -16.11 30.73
N VAL A 65 -13.62 -15.18 31.33
CA VAL A 65 -13.17 -14.49 32.56
C VAL A 65 -13.36 -15.38 33.79
N ALA A 66 -14.50 -16.09 33.91
CA ALA A 66 -14.78 -16.95 35.06
C ALA A 66 -13.96 -18.24 35.10
N VAL A 67 -13.50 -18.77 33.96
CA VAL A 67 -12.85 -20.08 33.90
C VAL A 67 -11.56 -20.15 34.71
N VAL A 68 -10.85 -19.03 34.89
CA VAL A 68 -9.64 -18.97 35.72
C VAL A 68 -9.95 -19.21 37.20
N GLU A 69 -11.16 -18.89 37.65
CA GLU A 69 -11.58 -19.09 39.05
C GLU A 69 -11.69 -20.57 39.43
N GLN A 70 -11.68 -21.48 38.44
CA GLN A 70 -11.58 -22.91 38.68
C GLN A 70 -10.30 -23.28 39.44
N SER A 71 -9.17 -22.58 39.19
CA SER A 71 -7.92 -22.83 39.93
C SER A 71 -8.01 -22.42 41.40
N PHE A 72 -9.05 -21.68 41.78
CA PHE A 72 -9.35 -21.24 43.14
C PHE A 72 -10.56 -21.99 43.73
N ASN A 73 -10.92 -23.15 43.16
CA ASN A 73 -12.04 -24.00 43.58
C ASN A 73 -13.40 -23.29 43.63
N GLN A 74 -13.63 -22.31 42.75
CA GLN A 74 -14.91 -21.63 42.63
C GLN A 74 -15.83 -22.30 41.60
N ASP A 75 -17.14 -22.09 41.74
CA ASP A 75 -18.13 -22.50 40.74
C ASP A 75 -18.09 -21.55 39.53
N VAL A 76 -17.43 -21.99 38.47
CA VAL A 76 -17.28 -21.27 37.20
C VAL A 76 -18.63 -20.89 36.59
N LEU A 77 -19.63 -21.79 36.59
CA LEU A 77 -20.91 -21.51 35.94
C LEU A 77 -21.74 -20.49 36.72
N SER A 78 -21.72 -20.58 38.05
CA SER A 78 -22.35 -19.58 38.91
C SER A 78 -21.73 -18.20 38.71
N LEU A 79 -20.38 -18.10 38.70
CA LEU A 79 -19.67 -16.85 38.44
C LEU A 79 -19.90 -16.32 37.03
N THR A 80 -19.91 -17.20 36.02
CA THR A 80 -20.21 -16.83 34.63
C THR A 80 -21.58 -16.16 34.53
N ARG A 81 -22.60 -16.69 35.20
CA ARG A 81 -23.94 -16.07 35.25
C ARG A 81 -23.90 -14.68 35.89
N GLN A 82 -23.12 -14.51 36.96
CA GLN A 82 -22.96 -13.21 37.62
C GLN A 82 -22.28 -12.18 36.70
N TYR A 83 -21.17 -12.55 36.04
CA TYR A 83 -20.49 -11.69 35.08
C TYR A 83 -21.35 -11.37 33.85
N TYR A 84 -22.09 -12.36 33.33
CA TYR A 84 -23.04 -12.14 32.23
C TYR A 84 -24.09 -11.10 32.62
N LYS A 85 -24.63 -11.17 33.84
CA LYS A 85 -25.59 -10.17 34.35
C LYS A 85 -24.96 -8.79 34.45
N LEU A 86 -23.71 -8.67 34.92
CA LEU A 86 -23.00 -7.39 34.98
C LEU A 86 -22.79 -6.77 33.59
N LEU A 87 -22.40 -7.58 32.61
CA LEU A 87 -22.19 -7.14 31.22
C LEU A 87 -23.51 -6.70 30.57
N THR A 88 -24.55 -7.52 30.66
CA THR A 88 -25.84 -7.27 30.00
C THR A 88 -26.65 -6.14 30.64
N SER A 89 -26.55 -5.98 31.97
CA SER A 89 -27.10 -4.81 32.67
C SER A 89 -26.29 -3.53 32.43
N LYS A 90 -25.10 -3.63 31.82
CA LYS A 90 -24.15 -2.53 31.61
C LYS A 90 -23.62 -1.94 32.92
N ALA A 91 -23.71 -2.67 34.03
CA ALA A 91 -23.14 -2.28 35.32
C ALA A 91 -21.61 -2.36 35.33
N PHE A 92 -21.04 -3.23 34.48
CA PHE A 92 -19.60 -3.32 34.25
C PHE A 92 -19.34 -3.63 32.77
N PHE A 93 -18.35 -2.96 32.19
CA PHE A 93 -17.94 -3.18 30.80
C PHE A 93 -16.41 -3.19 30.71
N PRO A 94 -15.79 -4.33 30.34
CA PRO A 94 -14.34 -4.39 30.21
C PRO A 94 -13.87 -3.67 28.94
N ASN A 95 -12.56 -3.51 28.81
CA ASN A 95 -11.96 -2.91 27.62
C ASN A 95 -12.12 -3.81 26.37
N SER A 96 -11.84 -3.24 25.19
CA SER A 96 -11.98 -3.94 23.91
C SER A 96 -11.19 -5.26 23.82
N PRO A 97 -9.92 -5.37 24.29
CA PRO A 97 -9.18 -6.63 24.24
C PRO A 97 -9.84 -7.79 24.98
N THR A 98 -10.59 -7.52 26.06
CA THR A 98 -11.34 -8.59 26.74
C THR A 98 -12.41 -9.18 25.81
N PHE A 99 -13.11 -8.36 25.02
CA PHE A 99 -14.11 -8.82 24.06
C PHE A 99 -13.51 -9.61 22.88
N THR A 100 -12.38 -9.14 22.35
CA THR A 100 -11.73 -9.77 21.19
C THR A 100 -10.92 -11.01 21.56
N GLY A 101 -10.23 -10.97 22.71
CA GLY A 101 -9.31 -12.01 23.17
C GLY A 101 -9.98 -13.19 23.88
N ALA A 102 -11.15 -12.99 24.51
CA ALA A 102 -11.87 -14.03 25.24
C ALA A 102 -12.16 -15.25 24.35
N GLY A 103 -11.69 -16.43 24.78
CA GLY A 103 -11.83 -17.69 24.06
C GLY A 103 -10.93 -17.85 22.83
N THR A 104 -9.89 -17.03 22.69
CA THR A 104 -8.84 -17.24 21.68
C THR A 104 -7.65 -17.96 22.32
N PRO A 105 -6.84 -18.73 21.56
CA PRO A 105 -5.66 -19.40 22.09
C PRO A 105 -4.64 -18.47 22.75
N LEU A 106 -4.55 -17.22 22.27
CA LEU A 106 -3.62 -16.24 22.83
C LEU A 106 -4.12 -15.69 24.17
N GLY A 107 -5.45 -15.61 24.37
CA GLY A 107 -6.05 -15.24 25.66
C GLY A 107 -5.70 -13.84 26.18
N GLN A 108 -5.25 -12.92 25.31
CA GLN A 108 -4.84 -11.58 25.74
C GLN A 108 -6.05 -10.69 26.01
N LEU A 109 -6.51 -10.65 27.27
CA LEU A 109 -7.70 -9.89 27.69
C LEU A 109 -7.40 -8.45 28.12
N ALA A 110 -6.15 -8.15 28.48
CA ALA A 110 -5.72 -6.82 28.92
C ALA A 110 -5.09 -6.02 27.77
N ALA A 111 -5.28 -4.70 27.80
CA ALA A 111 -4.72 -3.77 26.81
C ALA A 111 -3.34 -3.27 27.20
N CYS A 112 -3.16 -2.93 28.48
CA CYS A 112 -1.98 -2.26 28.99
C CYS A 112 -1.40 -3.04 30.17
N PHE A 113 -0.10 -3.26 30.14
CA PHE A 113 0.64 -3.98 31.17
C PHE A 113 1.60 -3.02 31.85
N VAL A 114 1.63 -3.04 33.18
CA VAL A 114 2.67 -2.35 33.94
C VAL A 114 3.67 -3.39 34.41
N LEU A 115 4.85 -3.40 33.78
CA LEU A 115 5.89 -4.36 34.09
C LEU A 115 6.85 -3.76 35.12
N PRO A 116 7.05 -4.42 36.28
CA PRO A 116 8.03 -3.97 37.25
C PRO A 116 9.44 -4.14 36.70
N ILE A 117 10.35 -3.25 37.11
CA ILE A 117 11.77 -3.37 36.83
C ILE A 117 12.51 -3.45 38.16
N THR A 118 13.21 -4.56 38.39
CA THR A 118 14.13 -4.75 39.50
C THR A 118 15.55 -4.36 39.08
N ASP A 119 16.35 -3.96 40.06
CA ASP A 119 17.74 -3.50 39.85
C ASP A 119 18.70 -4.68 39.68
N ASP A 120 18.42 -5.50 38.68
CA ASP A 120 19.14 -6.70 38.27
C ASP A 120 19.09 -6.81 36.74
N MET A 121 20.09 -7.45 36.13
CA MET A 121 20.18 -7.49 34.66
C MET A 121 19.22 -8.50 33.99
N GLY A 122 18.66 -9.47 34.72
CA GLY A 122 17.75 -10.49 34.17
C GLY A 122 17.81 -11.87 34.86
N ARG A 123 18.50 -12.00 35.99
CA ARG A 123 18.41 -13.16 36.89
C ARG A 123 17.07 -13.17 37.63
N ASP A 124 16.61 -11.99 38.03
CA ASP A 124 15.26 -11.79 38.54
C ASP A 124 14.27 -11.78 37.37
N SER A 125 13.08 -12.35 37.58
CA SER A 125 12.03 -12.39 36.54
C SER A 125 11.55 -11.02 36.11
N ALA A 126 11.77 -9.98 36.91
CA ALA A 126 11.51 -8.58 36.61
C ALA A 126 12.80 -7.77 36.37
N GLY A 127 13.94 -8.44 36.12
CA GLY A 127 15.21 -7.77 35.83
C GLY A 127 15.17 -7.00 34.50
N ILE A 128 16.08 -6.05 34.34
CA ILE A 128 16.08 -5.03 33.27
C ILE A 128 15.88 -5.63 31.88
N PHE A 129 16.63 -6.67 31.48
CA PHE A 129 16.50 -7.24 30.13
C PHE A 129 15.42 -8.33 30.04
N GLN A 130 15.07 -8.98 31.15
CA GLN A 130 13.96 -9.93 31.17
C GLN A 130 12.62 -9.18 30.97
N THR A 131 12.42 -8.07 31.68
CA THR A 131 11.27 -7.18 31.47
C THR A 131 11.23 -6.59 30.06
N LEU A 132 12.38 -6.30 29.45
CA LEU A 132 12.43 -5.82 28.06
C LEU A 132 11.96 -6.88 27.07
N ARG A 133 12.37 -8.14 27.27
CA ARG A 133 11.89 -9.27 26.48
C ARG A 133 10.39 -9.45 26.61
N ASP A 134 9.86 -9.42 27.83
CA ASP A 134 8.43 -9.61 28.08
C ASP A 134 7.61 -8.47 27.46
N ALA A 135 8.11 -7.23 27.55
CA ALA A 135 7.53 -6.07 26.89
C ALA A 135 7.47 -6.22 25.36
N ALA A 136 8.53 -6.74 24.74
CA ALA A 136 8.56 -6.99 23.29
C ALA A 136 7.53 -8.05 22.87
N LEU A 137 7.35 -9.11 23.65
CA LEU A 137 6.31 -10.13 23.42
C LEU A 137 4.90 -9.55 23.57
N ILE A 138 4.68 -8.69 24.58
CA ILE A 138 3.42 -7.98 24.75
C ILE A 138 3.14 -7.07 23.53
N GLN A 139 4.13 -6.32 23.05
CA GLN A 139 3.98 -5.48 21.85
C GLN A 139 3.73 -6.29 20.57
N GLN A 140 4.39 -7.43 20.41
CA GLN A 140 4.16 -8.34 19.27
C GLN A 140 2.68 -8.76 19.16
N THR A 141 2.00 -8.85 20.30
CA THR A 141 0.57 -9.18 20.37
C THR A 141 -0.36 -7.97 20.38
N GLY A 142 0.20 -6.75 20.26
CA GLY A 142 -0.55 -5.49 20.22
C GLY A 142 -0.86 -4.87 21.59
N GLY A 143 -0.28 -5.40 22.67
CA GLY A 143 -0.42 -4.84 24.02
C GLY A 143 0.47 -3.61 24.24
N GLY A 144 -0.02 -2.67 25.05
CA GLY A 144 0.74 -1.51 25.53
C GLY A 144 1.55 -1.85 26.79
N ASN A 145 2.69 -1.17 26.97
CA ASN A 145 3.56 -1.37 28.11
C ASN A 145 3.74 -0.08 28.92
N GLY A 146 3.86 -0.22 30.24
CA GLY A 146 4.27 0.82 31.18
C GLY A 146 5.37 0.28 32.10
N PHE A 147 6.29 1.14 32.50
CA PHE A 147 7.46 0.77 33.30
C PHE A 147 7.72 1.79 34.40
N SER A 148 8.30 1.33 35.51
CA SER A 148 8.86 2.21 36.53
C SER A 148 10.33 1.88 36.75
N PHE A 149 11.21 2.77 36.32
CA PHE A 149 12.66 2.66 36.49
C PHE A 149 13.14 3.19 37.86
N SER A 150 12.23 3.61 38.74
CA SER A 150 12.57 4.24 40.02
C SER A 150 13.33 3.33 40.98
N ARG A 151 13.24 2.02 40.79
CA ARG A 151 13.94 1.01 41.60
C ARG A 151 15.40 0.82 41.19
N LEU A 152 15.80 1.31 40.02
CA LEU A 152 17.18 1.20 39.56
C LEU A 152 18.08 2.14 40.36
N ARG A 153 19.25 1.64 40.74
CA ARG A 153 20.23 2.47 41.45
C ARG A 153 20.63 3.70 40.62
N PRO A 154 20.89 4.86 41.24
CA PRO A 154 21.32 6.06 40.52
C PRO A 154 22.62 5.85 39.75
N LYS A 155 22.84 6.71 38.75
CA LYS A 155 24.11 6.76 38.01
C LYS A 155 25.27 7.05 38.96
N GLY A 156 26.39 6.36 38.79
CA GLY A 156 27.60 6.54 39.60
C GLY A 156 27.65 5.65 40.85
N SER A 157 26.55 4.99 41.23
CA SER A 157 26.54 4.03 42.34
C SER A 157 27.51 2.87 42.07
N LEU A 158 28.24 2.45 43.10
CA LEU A 158 29.16 1.31 43.03
C LEU A 158 28.40 0.00 42.78
N VAL A 159 28.95 -0.82 41.90
CA VAL A 159 28.43 -2.16 41.59
C VAL A 159 29.37 -3.20 42.19
N ASN A 160 28.97 -3.80 43.31
CA ASN A 160 29.80 -4.76 44.06
C ASN A 160 30.31 -5.94 43.21
N SER A 161 29.54 -6.40 42.22
CA SER A 161 29.88 -7.56 41.40
C SER A 161 30.89 -7.26 40.29
N SER A 162 31.00 -6.02 39.82
CA SER A 162 31.88 -5.64 38.71
C SER A 162 32.93 -4.58 39.05
N ALA A 163 32.93 -4.09 40.29
CA ALA A 163 33.75 -2.96 40.76
C ALA A 163 33.62 -1.67 39.91
N GLY A 164 32.60 -1.59 39.05
CA GLY A 164 32.31 -0.46 38.19
C GLY A 164 31.26 0.49 38.78
N GLN A 165 30.95 1.54 38.02
CA GLN A 165 29.87 2.48 38.33
C GLN A 165 28.62 2.15 37.52
N ALA A 166 27.45 2.31 38.14
CA ALA A 166 26.17 2.09 37.49
C ALA A 166 25.84 3.17 36.45
N THR A 167 25.25 2.76 35.33
CA THR A 167 24.76 3.67 34.27
C THR A 167 23.55 4.49 34.73
N GLY A 168 22.79 3.97 35.69
CA GLY A 168 21.54 4.55 36.18
C GLY A 168 20.35 4.37 35.23
N PRO A 169 19.15 4.82 35.63
CA PRO A 169 17.90 4.54 34.92
C PRO A 169 17.83 5.14 33.51
N VAL A 170 18.43 6.32 33.30
CA VAL A 170 18.41 7.01 31.98
C VAL A 170 19.14 6.20 30.90
N GLY A 171 20.20 5.47 31.27
CA GLY A 171 20.90 4.60 30.31
C GLY A 171 19.99 3.49 29.80
N PHE A 172 19.28 2.81 30.69
CA PHE A 172 18.38 1.72 30.32
C PHE A 172 17.09 2.20 29.65
N LEU A 173 16.61 3.41 29.98
CA LEU A 173 15.51 4.05 29.23
C LEU A 173 15.84 4.19 27.73
N ARG A 174 17.08 4.55 27.38
CA ARG A 174 17.52 4.62 25.98
C ARG A 174 17.57 3.25 25.31
N VAL A 175 17.93 2.20 26.05
CA VAL A 175 17.92 0.82 25.54
C VAL A 175 16.48 0.37 25.23
N TYR A 176 15.55 0.64 26.15
CA TYR A 176 14.13 0.34 25.96
C TYR A 176 13.54 1.11 24.77
N ASP A 177 13.82 2.42 24.67
CA ASP A 177 13.40 3.26 23.55
C ASP A 177 13.85 2.69 22.20
N LYS A 178 15.15 2.33 22.09
CA LYS A 178 15.68 1.70 20.88
C LYS A 178 15.03 0.36 20.57
N ALA A 179 14.90 -0.52 21.58
CA ALA A 179 14.32 -1.85 21.40
C ALA A 179 12.85 -1.79 20.95
N PHE A 180 12.03 -0.90 21.53
CA PHE A 180 10.64 -0.73 21.09
C PHE A 180 10.54 -0.04 19.74
N GLY A 181 11.53 0.77 19.37
CA GLY A 181 11.70 1.25 18.00
C GLY A 181 11.81 0.11 16.99
N GLU A 182 12.41 -1.04 17.33
CA GLU A 182 12.53 -2.19 16.44
C GLU A 182 11.25 -3.03 16.34
N VAL A 183 10.45 -3.06 17.41
CA VAL A 183 9.16 -3.77 17.42
C VAL A 183 8.11 -2.91 16.70
N ALA A 184 8.07 -3.03 15.38
CA ALA A 184 7.19 -2.26 14.51
C ALA A 184 5.70 -2.48 14.86
N GLN A 185 5.12 -1.53 15.59
CA GLN A 185 3.68 -1.26 15.51
C GLN A 185 3.46 -0.59 14.16
N GLY A 186 2.87 -1.35 13.22
CA GLY A 186 2.84 -1.02 11.79
C GLY A 186 2.36 0.40 11.46
N GLY A 187 2.71 0.86 10.25
CA GLY A 187 2.23 2.11 9.67
C GLY A 187 1.79 1.93 8.22
N CYS A 188 0.80 2.70 7.78
CA CYS A 188 0.12 2.51 6.50
C CYS A 188 0.34 3.69 5.55
N LEU A 189 0.23 3.41 4.25
CA LEU A 189 0.28 4.39 3.16
C LEU A 189 -1.09 4.47 2.48
N LEU A 190 -1.28 5.49 1.65
CA LEU A 190 -2.52 5.64 0.88
C LEU A 190 -2.65 4.56 -0.21
N PRO A 191 -3.89 4.15 -0.58
CA PRO A 191 -4.13 3.07 -1.55
C PRO A 191 -3.52 3.32 -2.94
N GLU A 192 -3.41 4.57 -3.36
CA GLU A 192 -2.79 4.98 -4.63
C GLU A 192 -1.25 4.93 -4.64
N THR A 193 -0.61 4.66 -3.51
CA THR A 193 0.85 4.62 -3.41
C THR A 193 1.43 3.51 -4.28
N LEU A 194 2.42 3.86 -5.08
CA LEU A 194 3.12 2.94 -5.97
C LEU A 194 4.23 2.18 -5.22
N VAL A 195 4.34 0.89 -5.51
CA VAL A 195 5.27 -0.06 -4.89
C VAL A 195 5.94 -0.89 -5.98
N PHE A 196 7.26 -0.96 -5.95
CA PHE A 196 8.02 -1.85 -6.83
C PHE A 196 7.88 -3.30 -6.37
N THR A 197 7.34 -4.13 -7.26
CA THR A 197 7.13 -5.56 -7.03
C THR A 197 7.83 -6.39 -8.11
N ASP A 198 7.92 -7.70 -7.91
CA ASP A 198 8.35 -8.66 -8.95
C ASP A 198 7.35 -8.80 -10.12
N ARG A 199 6.22 -8.09 -10.06
CA ARG A 199 5.21 -7.95 -11.11
C ARG A 199 5.12 -6.52 -11.65
N GLY A 200 6.21 -5.76 -11.51
CA GLY A 200 6.35 -4.35 -11.88
C GLY A 200 5.78 -3.39 -10.85
N LEU A 201 5.47 -2.18 -11.30
CA LEU A 201 5.05 -1.07 -10.45
C LEU A 201 3.54 -1.13 -10.19
N LEU A 202 3.16 -1.53 -8.98
CA LEU A 202 1.75 -1.69 -8.57
C LEU A 202 1.33 -0.62 -7.57
N ARG A 203 0.07 -0.24 -7.58
CA ARG A 203 -0.55 0.53 -6.50
C ARG A 203 -0.95 -0.39 -5.36
N LEU A 204 -0.99 0.13 -4.14
CA LEU A 204 -1.45 -0.66 -2.98
C LEU A 204 -2.90 -1.16 -3.16
N ASP A 205 -3.79 -0.40 -3.80
CA ASP A 205 -5.15 -0.84 -4.13
C ASP A 205 -5.25 -1.85 -5.30
N GLU A 206 -4.14 -2.13 -5.98
CA GLU A 206 -4.03 -3.24 -6.93
C GLU A 206 -3.53 -4.52 -6.24
N ILE A 207 -3.04 -4.42 -5.00
CA ILE A 207 -2.54 -5.52 -4.17
C ILE A 207 -3.58 -5.89 -3.10
N VAL A 208 -4.28 -4.90 -2.56
CA VAL A 208 -5.20 -5.01 -1.42
C VAL A 208 -6.58 -4.49 -1.79
N ASP A 209 -7.62 -5.27 -1.48
CA ASP A 209 -9.00 -4.80 -1.59
C ASP A 209 -9.26 -3.70 -0.56
N SER A 210 -9.40 -2.46 -1.03
CA SER A 210 -9.64 -1.29 -0.18
C SER A 210 -10.98 -1.34 0.57
N GLN A 211 -11.90 -2.21 0.14
CA GLN A 211 -13.21 -2.40 0.80
C GLN A 211 -13.17 -3.41 1.94
N LYS A 212 -12.10 -4.21 2.05
CA LYS A 212 -11.95 -5.24 3.09
C LYS A 212 -10.87 -4.85 4.08
N ALA A 213 -11.29 -4.45 5.28
CA ALA A 213 -10.37 -4.18 6.39
C ALA A 213 -9.64 -5.47 6.84
N GLY A 214 -8.43 -5.30 7.37
CA GLY A 214 -7.63 -6.38 7.93
C GLY A 214 -6.62 -6.99 6.95
N TRP A 215 -6.09 -8.15 7.32
CA TRP A 215 -5.08 -8.88 6.56
C TRP A 215 -5.68 -9.56 5.33
N GLN A 216 -5.00 -9.43 4.21
CA GLN A 216 -5.33 -10.08 2.94
C GLN A 216 -4.09 -10.79 2.41
N ASN A 217 -4.24 -12.05 2.01
CA ASN A 217 -3.15 -12.85 1.48
C ASN A 217 -2.89 -12.49 0.02
N HIS A 218 -1.62 -12.46 -0.35
CA HIS A 218 -1.16 -12.37 -1.74
C HIS A 218 0.21 -13.06 -1.86
N ASP A 219 0.77 -13.10 -3.06
CA ASP A 219 2.09 -13.70 -3.28
C ASP A 219 2.91 -12.79 -4.18
N LEU A 220 3.68 -11.91 -3.55
CA LEU A 220 4.53 -10.92 -4.21
C LEU A 220 5.91 -10.87 -3.57
N GLN A 221 6.89 -10.41 -4.32
CA GLN A 221 8.12 -9.88 -3.76
C GLN A 221 8.15 -8.37 -3.93
N VAL A 222 8.69 -7.66 -2.94
CA VAL A 222 8.85 -6.21 -2.95
C VAL A 222 10.32 -5.84 -2.88
N SER A 223 10.70 -4.76 -3.55
CA SER A 223 12.07 -4.25 -3.46
C SER A 223 12.27 -3.56 -2.11
N THR A 224 13.38 -3.88 -1.45
CA THR A 224 13.90 -3.15 -0.30
C THR A 224 15.33 -2.69 -0.58
N ASP A 225 15.88 -1.89 0.32
CA ASP A 225 17.27 -1.47 0.30
C ASP A 225 18.25 -2.63 0.60
N GLU A 226 17.74 -3.73 1.16
CA GLU A 226 18.48 -4.98 1.37
C GLU A 226 18.18 -6.04 0.29
N GLY A 227 17.59 -5.63 -0.83
CA GLY A 227 17.20 -6.49 -1.95
C GLY A 227 15.74 -6.94 -1.89
N TRP A 228 15.40 -7.94 -2.70
CA TRP A 228 14.03 -8.45 -2.79
C TRP A 228 13.62 -9.21 -1.52
N ARG A 229 12.38 -9.01 -1.08
CA ARG A 229 11.80 -9.68 0.08
C ARG A 229 10.40 -10.20 -0.24
N SER A 230 10.08 -11.38 0.26
CA SER A 230 8.73 -11.94 0.17
C SER A 230 7.74 -11.09 0.97
N SER A 231 6.60 -10.81 0.36
CA SER A 231 5.45 -10.15 0.97
C SER A 231 4.23 -11.06 0.77
N PRO A 232 3.86 -11.87 1.77
CA PRO A 232 2.78 -12.85 1.63
C PRO A 232 1.39 -12.27 1.97
N ARG A 233 1.36 -11.08 2.56
CA ARG A 233 0.14 -10.45 3.08
C ARG A 233 0.25 -8.95 3.02
N ALA A 234 -0.90 -8.30 2.97
CA ALA A 234 -1.00 -6.86 3.12
C ALA A 234 -2.21 -6.52 3.98
N PHE A 235 -2.17 -5.35 4.63
CA PHE A 235 -3.11 -4.97 5.67
C PHE A 235 -3.83 -3.67 5.30
N ASN A 236 -5.15 -3.69 5.38
CA ASN A 236 -5.98 -2.51 5.24
C ASN A 236 -6.41 -2.02 6.63
N ASN A 237 -5.86 -0.88 7.05
CA ASN A 237 -6.13 -0.25 8.35
C ASN A 237 -7.39 0.63 8.37
N GLY A 238 -8.12 0.71 7.25
CA GLY A 238 -9.27 1.60 7.11
C GLY A 238 -8.88 3.07 7.12
N ILE A 239 -9.70 3.91 7.74
CA ILE A 239 -9.51 5.35 7.76
C ILE A 239 -8.67 5.75 8.98
N ALA A 240 -7.59 6.46 8.74
CA ALA A 240 -6.71 7.00 9.78
C ALA A 240 -6.25 8.42 9.41
N PRO A 241 -5.90 9.26 10.39
CA PRO A 241 -5.18 10.51 10.15
C PRO A 241 -3.84 10.23 9.46
N VAL A 242 -3.47 11.06 8.49
CA VAL A 242 -2.23 10.91 7.71
C VAL A 242 -1.47 12.23 7.66
N PHE A 243 -0.17 12.10 7.47
CA PHE A 243 0.76 13.17 7.16
C PHE A 243 1.14 13.08 5.68
N LYS A 244 1.12 14.20 4.98
CA LYS A 244 1.66 14.32 3.62
C LYS A 244 2.98 15.06 3.67
N VAL A 245 4.04 14.38 3.24
CA VAL A 245 5.41 14.91 3.21
C VAL A 245 5.75 15.29 1.79
N HIS A 246 6.23 16.50 1.60
CA HIS A 246 6.74 16.99 0.32
C HIS A 246 8.25 17.21 0.41
N THR A 247 8.98 16.64 -0.54
CA THR A 247 10.43 16.85 -0.66
C THR A 247 10.73 18.08 -1.52
N ARG A 248 11.94 18.62 -1.39
CA ARG A 248 12.44 19.71 -2.25
C ARG A 248 12.47 19.35 -3.74
N ASN A 249 12.57 18.05 -4.06
CA ASN A 249 12.54 17.55 -5.44
C ASN A 249 11.10 17.34 -5.94
N GLY A 250 10.08 17.70 -5.16
CA GLY A 250 8.67 17.63 -5.56
C GLY A 250 8.05 16.23 -5.42
N LEU A 251 8.82 15.22 -5.01
CA LEU A 251 8.28 13.93 -4.60
C LEU A 251 7.47 14.08 -3.33
N SER A 252 6.42 13.26 -3.18
CA SER A 252 5.63 13.22 -1.96
C SER A 252 5.30 11.80 -1.53
N ILE A 253 5.19 11.61 -0.23
CA ILE A 253 4.70 10.38 0.38
C ILE A 253 3.62 10.75 1.41
N THR A 254 2.55 9.96 1.46
CA THR A 254 1.45 10.19 2.40
C THR A 254 1.17 8.91 3.17
N GLY A 255 1.21 8.99 4.51
CA GLY A 255 1.05 7.85 5.38
C GLY A 255 0.69 8.23 6.80
N THR A 256 0.40 7.24 7.63
CA THR A 256 0.13 7.43 9.05
C THR A 256 1.38 7.90 9.80
N ALA A 257 1.21 8.49 10.98
CA ALA A 257 2.29 9.13 11.74
C ALA A 257 3.46 8.17 12.05
N GLU A 258 3.13 6.93 12.34
CA GLU A 258 4.03 5.85 12.69
C GLU A 258 4.68 5.15 11.49
N HIS A 259 4.19 5.40 10.26
CA HIS A 259 4.82 4.86 9.06
C HIS A 259 6.24 5.41 8.94
N LYS A 260 7.23 4.54 8.78
CA LYS A 260 8.65 4.94 8.80
C LYS A 260 9.20 5.11 7.39
N VAL A 261 10.02 6.13 7.21
CA VAL A 261 10.86 6.31 6.03
C VAL A 261 12.31 6.32 6.44
N LYS A 262 13.21 5.99 5.50
CA LYS A 262 14.64 6.04 5.76
C LYS A 262 15.16 7.44 5.47
N VAL A 263 15.85 8.03 6.45
CA VAL A 263 16.47 9.35 6.35
C VAL A 263 17.99 9.21 6.44
N MET A 264 18.73 10.03 5.70
CA MET A 264 20.18 10.11 5.81
C MET A 264 20.55 11.04 6.97
N THR A 265 21.35 10.52 7.90
CA THR A 265 21.97 11.27 9.00
C THR A 265 23.51 11.24 8.87
N ASP A 266 24.22 11.96 9.73
CA ASP A 266 25.68 11.92 9.76
C ASP A 266 26.25 10.54 10.13
N SER A 267 25.46 9.70 10.82
CA SER A 267 25.77 8.30 11.14
C SER A 267 25.33 7.30 10.06
N GLY A 268 24.65 7.78 9.01
CA GLY A 268 24.17 6.97 7.89
C GLY A 268 22.63 6.87 7.82
N PRO A 269 22.10 5.90 7.06
CA PRO A 269 20.65 5.72 6.91
C PRO A 269 19.97 5.25 8.20
N GLU A 270 18.98 6.00 8.69
CA GLU A 270 18.19 5.67 9.88
C GLU A 270 16.68 5.70 9.59
N TRP A 271 15.91 4.84 10.26
CA TRP A 271 14.46 4.83 10.15
C TRP A 271 13.83 5.93 11.03
N LYS A 272 12.96 6.75 10.43
CA LYS A 272 12.26 7.83 11.12
C LYS A 272 10.75 7.79 10.80
N PRO A 273 9.86 7.80 11.81
CA PRO A 273 8.43 7.92 11.58
C PRO A 273 8.08 9.21 10.82
N ILE A 274 7.13 9.14 9.90
CA ILE A 274 6.67 10.28 9.10
C ILE A 274 6.23 11.44 10.00
N GLY A 275 5.51 11.16 11.09
CA GLY A 275 5.03 12.18 12.03
C GLY A 275 6.15 12.93 12.77
N ASN A 276 7.38 12.40 12.76
CA ASN A 276 8.54 13.00 13.40
C ASN A 276 9.46 13.72 12.42
N LEU A 277 9.16 13.70 11.11
CA LEU A 277 9.97 14.38 10.11
C LEU A 277 9.91 15.90 10.29
N THR A 278 11.06 16.53 10.04
CA THR A 278 11.26 17.97 10.14
C THR A 278 11.86 18.50 8.84
N PRO A 279 11.54 19.74 8.42
CA PRO A 279 12.22 20.36 7.29
C PRO A 279 13.75 20.31 7.45
N GLY A 280 14.44 19.77 6.45
CA GLY A 280 15.88 19.51 6.49
C GLY A 280 16.26 18.04 6.52
N ASP A 281 15.34 17.14 6.90
CA ASP A 281 15.56 15.69 6.80
C ASP A 281 15.72 15.26 5.33
N TRP A 282 16.71 14.41 5.06
CA TRP A 282 16.99 13.88 3.73
C TRP A 282 16.41 12.48 3.58
N ILE A 283 15.23 12.37 2.95
CA ILE A 283 14.60 11.07 2.68
C ILE A 283 15.31 10.36 1.53
N LEU A 284 15.61 9.07 1.71
CA LEU A 284 16.26 8.24 0.71
C LEU A 284 15.27 7.76 -0.35
N VAL A 285 15.72 7.79 -1.60
CA VAL A 285 15.02 7.26 -2.77
C VAL A 285 15.93 6.24 -3.43
N GLN A 286 15.46 5.00 -3.51
CA GLN A 286 16.16 3.94 -4.22
C GLN A 286 15.82 4.03 -5.72
N LEU A 287 16.82 3.80 -6.57
CA LEU A 287 16.72 3.89 -8.02
C LEU A 287 16.89 2.50 -8.64
N GLY A 288 16.39 2.30 -9.86
CA GLY A 288 16.69 1.09 -10.64
C GLY A 288 15.98 -0.18 -10.16
N GLN A 289 14.80 -0.04 -9.55
CA GLN A 289 14.05 -1.15 -8.93
C GLN A 289 13.00 -1.76 -9.86
N HIS A 290 12.79 -1.20 -11.06
CA HIS A 290 11.71 -1.61 -11.94
C HIS A 290 11.96 -3.01 -12.48
N THR A 291 10.94 -3.85 -12.39
CA THR A 291 10.89 -5.16 -13.04
C THR A 291 9.59 -5.29 -13.79
N GLY A 292 9.37 -6.42 -14.44
CA GLY A 292 8.10 -6.70 -15.09
C GLY A 292 8.19 -7.97 -15.92
N LYS A 293 7.07 -8.31 -16.54
CA LYS A 293 6.98 -9.48 -17.43
C LYS A 293 6.28 -9.06 -18.71
N LEU A 294 6.63 -9.72 -19.81
CA LEU A 294 5.95 -9.51 -21.08
C LEU A 294 4.45 -9.73 -20.93
N GLN A 295 3.65 -8.85 -21.52
CA GLN A 295 2.20 -8.85 -21.34
C GLN A 295 1.51 -9.39 -22.59
N ALA A 296 0.72 -10.45 -22.42
CA ALA A 296 -0.14 -10.98 -23.48
C ALA A 296 -1.39 -10.11 -23.64
N LEU A 297 -1.79 -9.88 -24.89
CA LEU A 297 -2.91 -9.02 -25.23
C LEU A 297 -4.14 -9.83 -25.63
N ARG A 298 -5.29 -9.37 -25.13
CA ARG A 298 -6.61 -9.92 -25.48
C ARG A 298 -7.03 -9.37 -26.83
N ARG A 299 -7.78 -10.18 -27.57
CA ARG A 299 -8.41 -9.78 -28.83
C ARG A 299 -9.92 -9.59 -28.65
N PRO A 300 -10.54 -8.65 -29.38
CA PRO A 300 -11.99 -8.49 -29.37
C PRO A 300 -12.66 -9.74 -29.96
N GLU A 301 -13.87 -10.03 -29.48
CA GLU A 301 -14.69 -11.10 -30.04
C GLU A 301 -15.22 -10.70 -31.42
N ILE A 302 -15.25 -11.66 -32.34
CA ILE A 302 -15.81 -11.45 -33.67
C ILE A 302 -17.33 -11.47 -33.54
N SER A 303 -17.97 -10.33 -33.85
CA SER A 303 -19.41 -10.17 -33.66
C SER A 303 -20.23 -10.63 -34.88
N HIS A 304 -19.61 -10.74 -36.06
CA HIS A 304 -20.27 -11.23 -37.27
C HIS A 304 -19.39 -12.20 -38.08
N PRO A 305 -19.95 -13.27 -38.68
CA PRO A 305 -19.18 -14.29 -39.41
C PRO A 305 -18.35 -13.76 -40.59
N ASN A 306 -18.78 -12.65 -41.20
CA ASN A 306 -18.11 -12.03 -42.36
C ASN A 306 -17.13 -10.91 -41.97
N GLN A 307 -16.90 -10.69 -40.67
CA GLN A 307 -15.98 -9.67 -40.20
C GLN A 307 -14.55 -10.20 -40.32
N GLU A 308 -13.75 -9.62 -41.22
CA GLU A 308 -12.31 -9.87 -41.26
C GLU A 308 -11.63 -9.10 -40.12
N PRO A 309 -11.07 -9.78 -39.11
CA PRO A 309 -10.45 -9.10 -37.98
C PRO A 309 -9.12 -8.48 -38.42
N PRO A 310 -8.80 -7.24 -37.98
CA PRO A 310 -7.50 -6.67 -38.24
C PRO A 310 -6.39 -7.50 -37.59
N LYS A 311 -5.16 -7.40 -38.14
CA LYS A 311 -3.99 -8.08 -37.59
C LYS A 311 -3.53 -7.35 -36.33
N LEU A 312 -4.14 -7.69 -35.20
CA LEU A 312 -3.85 -7.09 -33.90
C LEU A 312 -2.66 -7.76 -33.20
N PRO A 313 -1.81 -6.99 -32.48
CA PRO A 313 -0.70 -7.52 -31.70
C PRO A 313 -1.18 -8.52 -30.65
N VAL A 314 -0.38 -9.56 -30.41
CA VAL A 314 -0.65 -10.60 -29.40
C VAL A 314 0.11 -10.37 -28.09
N VAL A 315 1.17 -9.57 -28.14
CA VAL A 315 1.99 -9.17 -27.02
C VAL A 315 2.19 -7.68 -27.06
N LEU A 316 2.38 -7.07 -25.90
CA LEU A 316 2.80 -5.68 -25.78
C LEU A 316 4.31 -5.61 -25.97
N ASP A 317 4.75 -5.27 -27.17
CA ASP A 317 6.14 -5.03 -27.51
C ASP A 317 6.53 -3.55 -27.41
N GLU A 318 7.79 -3.24 -27.70
CA GLU A 318 8.31 -1.86 -27.68
C GLU A 318 7.60 -0.96 -28.71
N GLU A 319 7.18 -1.51 -29.86
CA GLU A 319 6.54 -0.70 -30.90
C GLU A 319 5.15 -0.24 -30.47
N LEU A 320 4.34 -1.16 -29.97
CA LEU A 320 3.04 -0.81 -29.42
C LEU A 320 3.19 0.09 -28.20
N ALA A 321 4.16 -0.17 -27.32
CA ALA A 321 4.40 0.66 -26.14
C ALA A 321 4.77 2.10 -26.50
N PHE A 322 5.66 2.29 -27.49
CA PHE A 322 5.99 3.61 -28.03
C PHE A 322 4.75 4.34 -28.57
N PHE A 323 3.90 3.65 -29.36
CA PHE A 323 2.64 4.23 -29.83
C PHE A 323 1.74 4.65 -28.68
N LEU A 324 1.58 3.81 -27.65
CA LEU A 324 0.76 4.12 -26.47
C LEU A 324 1.31 5.32 -25.70
N GLY A 325 2.63 5.47 -25.63
CA GLY A 325 3.30 6.64 -25.07
C GLY A 325 2.93 7.90 -25.84
N TYR A 326 3.15 7.88 -27.15
CA TYR A 326 2.85 9.00 -28.04
C TYR A 326 1.36 9.37 -28.00
N MET A 327 0.49 8.36 -28.04
CA MET A 327 -0.96 8.52 -27.91
C MET A 327 -1.35 9.12 -26.55
N THR A 328 -0.65 8.78 -25.47
CA THR A 328 -0.89 9.36 -24.14
C THR A 328 -0.65 10.87 -24.14
N GLY A 329 0.36 11.37 -24.85
CA GLY A 329 0.59 12.80 -25.04
C GLY A 329 -0.39 13.40 -26.06
N ASP A 330 -0.12 13.18 -27.34
CA ASP A 330 -0.78 13.86 -28.48
C ASP A 330 -1.88 13.04 -29.18
N GLY A 331 -2.32 11.95 -28.56
CA GLY A 331 -3.39 11.11 -29.08
C GLY A 331 -4.78 11.37 -28.55
N PHE A 332 -5.75 10.76 -29.21
CA PHE A 332 -7.14 10.68 -28.77
C PHE A 332 -7.72 9.29 -29.04
N VAL A 333 -8.69 8.91 -28.22
CA VAL A 333 -9.61 7.79 -28.47
C VAL A 333 -11.01 8.34 -28.30
N ALA A 334 -11.86 8.18 -29.31
CA ALA A 334 -13.21 8.72 -29.27
C ALA A 334 -14.03 8.10 -28.12
N SER A 335 -14.74 8.93 -27.36
CA SER A 335 -15.46 8.50 -26.17
C SER A 335 -16.84 7.89 -26.47
N LYS A 336 -17.45 8.23 -27.60
CA LYS A 336 -18.80 7.76 -27.94
C LYS A 336 -18.77 6.30 -28.41
N PRO A 337 -19.75 5.45 -28.07
CA PRO A 337 -19.75 4.04 -28.47
C PRO A 337 -19.73 3.82 -29.99
N ASP A 338 -20.42 4.68 -30.73
CA ASP A 338 -20.59 4.69 -32.19
C ASP A 338 -19.46 5.38 -32.96
N ASP A 339 -18.56 6.08 -32.25
CA ASP A 339 -17.40 6.74 -32.84
C ASP A 339 -16.16 5.86 -32.62
N HIS A 340 -15.67 5.20 -33.67
CA HIS A 340 -14.57 4.24 -33.57
C HIS A 340 -13.19 4.85 -33.84
N ARG A 341 -13.12 6.18 -33.86
CA ARG A 341 -11.89 6.89 -34.19
C ARG A 341 -10.91 6.90 -33.04
N LEU A 342 -9.65 6.66 -33.37
CA LEU A 342 -8.48 6.94 -32.55
C LEU A 342 -7.37 7.47 -33.42
N GLY A 343 -6.46 8.24 -32.85
CA GLY A 343 -5.41 8.84 -33.65
C GLY A 343 -4.43 9.67 -32.84
N VAL A 344 -3.43 10.19 -33.54
CA VAL A 344 -2.37 11.02 -32.97
C VAL A 344 -2.11 12.23 -33.87
N SER A 345 -1.79 13.35 -33.24
CA SER A 345 -1.34 14.55 -33.95
C SER A 345 0.18 14.58 -34.00
N VAL A 346 0.73 14.90 -35.17
CA VAL A 346 2.17 14.95 -35.40
C VAL A 346 2.54 16.26 -36.08
N SER A 347 3.52 16.96 -35.52
CA SER A 347 4.08 18.19 -36.09
C SER A 347 4.72 17.93 -37.44
N HIS A 348 4.61 18.87 -38.39
CA HIS A 348 5.29 18.80 -39.68
C HIS A 348 6.83 18.81 -39.56
N GLU A 349 7.35 19.29 -38.42
CA GLU A 349 8.79 19.32 -38.13
C GLU A 349 9.30 18.02 -37.48
N SER A 350 8.41 17.11 -37.09
CA SER A 350 8.80 15.83 -36.49
C SER A 350 9.24 14.83 -37.56
N TYR A 351 10.29 14.05 -37.28
CA TYR A 351 10.68 12.93 -38.13
C TYR A 351 9.56 11.88 -38.26
N LEU A 352 8.70 11.78 -37.23
CA LEU A 352 7.55 10.88 -37.21
C LEU A 352 6.45 11.31 -38.19
N TYR A 353 6.50 12.50 -38.78
CA TYR A 353 5.45 12.99 -39.67
C TYR A 353 5.20 12.04 -40.85
N ASN A 354 6.27 11.54 -41.46
CA ASN A 354 6.16 10.59 -42.58
C ASN A 354 6.06 9.14 -42.12
N GLU A 355 6.62 8.79 -40.96
CA GLU A 355 6.70 7.40 -40.47
C GLU A 355 5.47 6.95 -39.69
N MET A 356 4.79 7.86 -38.98
CA MET A 356 3.63 7.55 -38.13
C MET A 356 2.50 6.81 -38.86
N PRO A 357 2.06 7.18 -40.09
CA PRO A 357 1.03 6.42 -40.77
C PRO A 357 1.46 4.97 -41.03
N ASP A 358 2.63 4.73 -41.62
CA ASP A 358 3.16 3.38 -41.89
C ASP A 358 3.31 2.58 -40.59
N TYR A 359 3.75 3.25 -39.53
CA TYR A 359 3.88 2.69 -38.19
C TYR A 359 2.53 2.19 -37.64
N MET A 360 1.50 3.02 -37.71
CA MET A 360 0.14 2.69 -37.27
C MET A 360 -0.49 1.59 -38.15
N GLU A 361 -0.31 1.64 -39.47
CA GLU A 361 -0.82 0.61 -40.39
C GLU A 361 -0.17 -0.75 -40.12
N ARG A 362 1.14 -0.78 -39.82
CA ARG A 362 1.86 -2.00 -39.46
C ARG A 362 1.42 -2.58 -38.11
N LEU A 363 1.19 -1.72 -37.11
CA LEU A 363 0.75 -2.15 -35.78
C LEU A 363 -0.63 -2.80 -35.80
N PHE A 364 -1.56 -2.24 -36.57
CA PHE A 364 -2.97 -2.62 -36.49
C PHE A 364 -3.50 -3.32 -37.74
N GLY A 365 -2.75 -3.33 -38.85
CA GLY A 365 -3.19 -3.92 -40.12
C GLY A 365 -4.43 -3.25 -40.70
N VAL A 366 -4.61 -1.94 -40.45
CA VAL A 366 -5.75 -1.15 -40.95
C VAL A 366 -5.24 0.15 -41.56
N LYS A 367 -5.99 0.67 -42.52
CA LYS A 367 -5.67 1.92 -43.20
C LYS A 367 -5.71 3.11 -42.24
N VAL A 368 -4.75 4.01 -42.40
CA VAL A 368 -4.67 5.27 -41.63
C VAL A 368 -5.08 6.44 -42.52
N HIS A 369 -5.92 7.32 -41.98
CA HIS A 369 -6.38 8.52 -42.66
C HIS A 369 -5.66 9.74 -42.14
N ARG A 370 -5.09 10.54 -43.04
CA ARG A 370 -4.52 11.85 -42.70
C ARG A 370 -5.62 12.92 -42.70
N GLN A 371 -5.72 13.68 -41.62
CA GLN A 371 -6.56 14.86 -41.51
C GLN A 371 -5.68 16.10 -41.34
N GLN A 372 -5.90 17.10 -42.18
CA GLN A 372 -5.18 18.37 -42.15
C GLN A 372 -6.18 19.51 -41.98
N LYS A 373 -6.00 20.31 -40.94
CA LYS A 373 -6.76 21.56 -40.78
C LYS A 373 -6.05 22.70 -41.52
N PRO A 374 -6.79 23.67 -42.09
CA PRO A 374 -6.19 24.84 -42.71
C PRO A 374 -5.30 25.61 -41.72
N ASN A 375 -4.08 25.97 -42.14
CA ASN A 375 -3.08 26.70 -41.36
C ASN A 375 -2.55 25.99 -40.09
N ASP A 376 -2.85 24.70 -39.91
CA ASP A 376 -2.31 23.90 -38.81
C ASP A 376 -0.91 23.36 -39.17
N ARG A 377 0.05 23.52 -38.26
CA ARG A 377 1.45 23.04 -38.43
C ARG A 377 1.63 21.57 -38.03
N SER A 378 0.52 20.88 -37.83
CA SER A 378 0.45 19.46 -37.54
C SER A 378 -0.52 18.78 -38.49
N ALA A 379 -0.43 17.45 -38.59
CA ALA A 379 -1.48 16.62 -39.17
C ALA A 379 -1.93 15.58 -38.15
N THR A 380 -3.19 15.19 -38.22
CA THR A 380 -3.75 14.14 -37.37
C THR A 380 -3.90 12.86 -38.19
N PHE A 381 -3.26 11.78 -37.74
CA PHE A 381 -3.39 10.45 -38.33
C PHE A 381 -4.45 9.65 -37.56
N VAL A 382 -5.47 9.17 -38.25
CA VAL A 382 -6.68 8.62 -37.66
C VAL A 382 -6.97 7.23 -38.21
N ILE A 383 -7.19 6.29 -37.30
CA ILE A 383 -7.82 5.00 -37.57
C ILE A 383 -9.28 5.12 -37.18
N ASP A 384 -10.19 4.74 -38.07
CA ASP A 384 -11.60 4.57 -37.77
C ASP A 384 -11.96 3.08 -37.86
N ASN A 385 -11.75 2.36 -36.76
CA ASN A 385 -11.94 0.91 -36.73
C ASN A 385 -12.40 0.43 -35.36
N ARG A 386 -13.58 -0.18 -35.34
CA ARG A 386 -14.21 -0.68 -34.11
C ARG A 386 -13.34 -1.70 -33.37
N ALA A 387 -12.78 -2.67 -34.09
CA ALA A 387 -11.98 -3.75 -33.49
C ALA A 387 -10.67 -3.21 -32.87
N VAL A 388 -10.03 -2.21 -33.49
CA VAL A 388 -8.83 -1.58 -32.90
C VAL A 388 -9.19 -0.80 -31.63
N LYS A 389 -10.29 -0.04 -31.65
CA LYS A 389 -10.76 0.68 -30.45
C LYS A 389 -11.11 -0.28 -29.31
N GLU A 390 -11.88 -1.34 -29.60
CA GLU A 390 -12.24 -2.37 -28.62
C GLU A 390 -10.98 -3.06 -28.08
N PHE A 391 -10.00 -3.38 -28.94
CA PHE A 391 -8.70 -3.93 -28.55
C PHE A 391 -7.96 -3.04 -27.52
N LEU A 392 -7.91 -1.73 -27.74
CA LEU A 392 -7.33 -0.81 -26.76
C LEU A 392 -8.12 -0.80 -25.44
N GLN A 393 -9.44 -0.88 -25.50
CA GLN A 393 -10.31 -0.85 -24.32
C GLN A 393 -10.20 -2.11 -23.47
N ILE A 394 -10.31 -3.30 -24.06
CA ILE A 394 -10.27 -4.58 -23.32
C ILE A 394 -8.92 -4.84 -22.64
N ASN A 395 -7.85 -4.24 -23.16
CA ASN A 395 -6.50 -4.32 -22.59
C ASN A 395 -6.17 -3.12 -21.67
N GLY A 396 -7.12 -2.21 -21.42
CA GLY A 396 -6.91 -1.06 -20.54
C GLY A 396 -5.91 -0.01 -21.06
N MET A 397 -5.74 0.06 -22.38
CA MET A 397 -4.80 0.94 -23.10
C MET A 397 -5.47 2.21 -23.67
N ALA A 398 -6.81 2.28 -23.64
CA ALA A 398 -7.52 3.45 -24.11
C ALA A 398 -7.28 4.68 -23.22
N LYS A 399 -6.96 5.82 -23.84
CA LYS A 399 -6.73 7.10 -23.16
C LYS A 399 -8.07 7.76 -22.78
N GLY A 400 -8.11 8.35 -21.59
CA GLY A 400 -9.21 9.23 -21.14
C GLY A 400 -9.03 10.68 -21.63
N ARG A 401 -9.57 11.64 -20.89
CA ARG A 401 -9.25 13.07 -21.11
C ARG A 401 -7.85 13.37 -20.60
N SER A 402 -7.21 14.44 -21.08
CA SER A 402 -5.84 14.79 -20.69
C SER A 402 -5.65 14.96 -19.17
N ARG A 403 -6.66 15.47 -18.46
CA ARG A 403 -6.64 15.60 -16.98
C ARG A 403 -6.71 14.27 -16.22
N ASP A 404 -7.23 13.23 -16.89
CA ASP A 404 -7.42 11.88 -16.34
C ASP A 404 -6.38 10.89 -16.91
N ALA A 405 -5.41 11.41 -17.68
CA ALA A 405 -4.35 10.64 -18.27
C ALA A 405 -3.54 9.93 -17.18
N ARG A 406 -3.11 8.72 -17.47
CA ARG A 406 -2.37 7.84 -16.57
C ARG A 406 -1.57 6.86 -17.42
N VAL A 407 -0.54 6.28 -16.83
CA VAL A 407 0.18 5.17 -17.45
C VAL A 407 -0.72 3.93 -17.41
N PRO A 408 -0.95 3.25 -18.55
CA PRO A 408 -1.67 1.99 -18.57
C PRO A 408 -1.06 0.99 -17.60
N ARG A 409 -1.90 0.28 -16.83
CA ARG A 409 -1.43 -0.71 -15.84
C ARG A 409 -0.53 -1.76 -16.49
N ILE A 410 -0.87 -2.21 -17.69
CA ILE A 410 -0.10 -3.19 -18.46
C ILE A 410 1.33 -2.69 -18.76
N ILE A 411 1.52 -1.38 -18.99
CA ILE A 411 2.85 -0.77 -19.16
C ILE A 411 3.62 -0.79 -17.84
N ARG A 412 2.98 -0.42 -16.72
CA ARG A 412 3.62 -0.46 -15.38
C ARG A 412 4.06 -1.86 -14.96
N GLN A 413 3.46 -2.91 -15.50
CA GLN A 413 3.82 -4.31 -15.24
C GLN A 413 4.77 -4.92 -16.28
N SER A 414 5.11 -4.16 -17.31
CA SER A 414 5.97 -4.62 -18.39
C SER A 414 7.45 -4.50 -18.04
N PRO A 415 8.33 -5.25 -18.73
CA PRO A 415 9.77 -5.18 -18.56
C PRO A 415 10.34 -3.76 -18.84
N PRO A 416 11.54 -3.46 -18.32
CA PRO A 416 12.18 -2.15 -18.48
C PRO A 416 12.24 -1.63 -19.92
N GLU A 417 12.49 -2.47 -20.91
CA GLU A 417 12.58 -2.10 -22.34
C GLU A 417 11.25 -1.58 -22.89
N ILE A 418 10.13 -2.23 -22.53
CA ILE A 418 8.78 -1.82 -22.93
C ILE A 418 8.35 -0.54 -22.21
N VAL A 419 8.71 -0.40 -20.94
CA VAL A 419 8.48 0.84 -20.17
C VAL A 419 9.28 1.98 -20.78
N GLY A 420 10.54 1.74 -21.13
CA GLY A 420 11.41 2.70 -21.81
C GLY A 420 10.83 3.16 -23.14
N ALA A 421 10.34 2.23 -23.97
CA ALA A 421 9.70 2.55 -25.24
C ALA A 421 8.44 3.41 -25.06
N TYR A 422 7.61 3.12 -24.05
CA TYR A 422 6.47 3.96 -23.69
C TYR A 422 6.88 5.38 -23.27
N LEU A 423 7.87 5.49 -22.38
CA LEU A 423 8.38 6.80 -21.95
C LEU A 423 8.97 7.58 -23.13
N ARG A 424 9.70 6.91 -24.03
CA ARG A 424 10.20 7.52 -25.27
C ARG A 424 9.06 8.10 -26.10
N GLY A 425 8.02 7.33 -26.37
CA GLY A 425 6.86 7.81 -27.13
C GLY A 425 6.16 8.99 -26.46
N LEU A 426 6.01 8.95 -25.13
CA LEU A 426 5.38 10.03 -24.38
C LEU A 426 6.20 11.33 -24.42
N PHE A 427 7.52 11.24 -24.29
CA PHE A 427 8.42 12.40 -24.38
C PHE A 427 8.60 12.91 -25.82
N GLU A 428 8.44 12.06 -26.84
CA GLU A 428 8.41 12.50 -28.24
C GLU A 428 7.15 13.32 -28.58
N ALA A 429 6.02 13.01 -27.93
CA ALA A 429 4.78 13.76 -28.09
C ALA A 429 4.79 15.08 -27.28
N ASP A 430 4.83 14.97 -25.94
CA ASP A 430 4.62 16.11 -25.03
C ASP A 430 5.89 16.55 -24.30
N GLY A 431 7.04 15.98 -24.66
CA GLY A 431 8.32 16.29 -24.02
C GLY A 431 8.99 17.54 -24.58
N SER A 432 9.87 18.11 -23.76
CA SER A 432 10.74 19.21 -24.13
C SER A 432 12.09 19.07 -23.43
N THR A 433 13.03 19.95 -23.74
CA THR A 433 14.30 20.02 -23.01
C THR A 433 14.42 21.33 -22.26
N SER A 434 14.97 21.29 -21.05
CA SER A 434 15.35 22.50 -20.32
C SER A 434 16.77 22.35 -19.78
N HIS A 435 17.64 23.27 -20.18
CA HIS A 435 19.06 23.25 -19.82
C HIS A 435 19.74 21.90 -20.17
N GLY A 436 19.34 21.29 -21.30
CA GLY A 436 19.86 20.01 -21.76
C GLY A 436 19.24 18.77 -21.10
N PHE A 437 18.25 18.93 -20.21
CA PHE A 437 17.57 17.81 -19.55
C PHE A 437 16.16 17.57 -20.12
N PRO A 438 15.77 16.31 -20.40
CA PRO A 438 14.40 15.98 -20.77
C PRO A 438 13.39 16.36 -19.69
N MET A 439 12.25 16.87 -20.15
CA MET A 439 11.14 17.33 -19.34
C MET A 439 9.82 16.92 -19.98
N LEU A 440 8.82 16.64 -19.16
CA LEU A 440 7.45 16.42 -19.56
C LEU A 440 6.52 17.31 -18.73
N MET A 441 5.49 17.87 -19.35
CA MET A 441 4.46 18.69 -18.69
C MET A 441 3.09 18.06 -18.92
N SER A 442 2.24 18.06 -17.88
CA SER A 442 0.87 17.56 -18.00
C SER A 442 -0.07 18.27 -17.04
N THR A 443 -1.36 18.25 -17.35
CA THR A 443 -2.43 18.66 -16.41
C THR A 443 -2.89 17.52 -15.52
N SER A 444 -2.45 16.28 -15.77
CA SER A 444 -2.70 15.12 -14.92
C SER A 444 -1.57 14.95 -13.90
N ALA A 445 -1.87 15.21 -12.62
CA ALA A 445 -0.97 14.89 -11.51
C ALA A 445 -0.60 13.41 -11.49
N ARG A 446 -1.62 12.55 -11.70
CA ARG A 446 -1.47 11.10 -11.69
C ARG A 446 -0.52 10.60 -12.76
N LEU A 447 -0.59 11.14 -13.98
CA LEU A 447 0.35 10.77 -15.04
C LEU A 447 1.78 11.10 -14.63
N ILE A 448 2.01 12.30 -14.07
CA ILE A 448 3.33 12.75 -13.67
C ILE A 448 3.88 11.93 -12.49
N GLU A 449 3.04 11.57 -11.52
CA GLU A 449 3.41 10.69 -10.40
C GLU A 449 3.77 9.27 -10.88
N GLU A 450 2.98 8.69 -11.79
CA GLU A 450 3.25 7.36 -12.35
C GLU A 450 4.49 7.37 -13.26
N VAL A 451 4.70 8.42 -14.07
CA VAL A 451 5.93 8.61 -14.87
C VAL A 451 7.15 8.82 -13.98
N ALA A 452 7.01 9.55 -12.86
CA ALA A 452 8.09 9.69 -11.87
C ALA A 452 8.50 8.34 -11.29
N GLY A 453 7.52 7.51 -10.91
CA GLY A 453 7.75 6.16 -10.42
C GLY A 453 8.50 5.31 -11.45
N LEU A 454 8.11 5.35 -12.72
CA LEU A 454 8.80 4.61 -13.78
C LEU A 454 10.22 5.11 -14.04
N LEU A 455 10.43 6.42 -14.13
CA LEU A 455 11.77 7.00 -14.33
C LEU A 455 12.71 6.64 -13.17
N ILE A 456 12.25 6.78 -11.92
CA ILE A 456 12.99 6.34 -10.73
C ILE A 456 13.30 4.84 -10.81
N GLY A 457 12.30 4.05 -11.19
CA GLY A 457 12.41 2.61 -11.36
C GLY A 457 13.43 2.20 -12.43
N LEU A 458 13.61 3.00 -13.48
CA LEU A 458 14.62 2.80 -14.52
C LEU A 458 15.98 3.41 -14.19
N GLY A 459 16.14 4.01 -13.01
CA GLY A 459 17.42 4.57 -12.58
C GLY A 459 17.59 6.07 -12.79
N CYS A 460 16.57 6.78 -13.28
CA CYS A 460 16.62 8.21 -13.54
C CYS A 460 16.21 9.02 -12.30
N PRO A 461 17.11 9.80 -11.68
CA PRO A 461 16.72 10.82 -10.70
C PRO A 461 15.87 11.90 -11.38
N ILE A 462 14.82 12.34 -10.69
CA ILE A 462 13.87 13.31 -11.23
C ILE A 462 13.60 14.45 -10.27
N LYS A 463 12.99 15.51 -10.81
CA LYS A 463 12.36 16.59 -10.05
C LYS A 463 10.99 16.89 -10.60
N ILE A 464 10.03 17.01 -9.69
CA ILE A 464 8.67 17.45 -9.98
C ILE A 464 8.52 18.92 -9.55
N ARG A 465 7.81 19.69 -10.37
CA ARG A 465 7.35 21.05 -10.04
C ARG A 465 5.87 21.16 -10.38
N THR A 466 5.14 21.87 -9.54
CA THR A 466 3.74 22.23 -9.80
C THR A 466 3.68 23.73 -10.06
N ALA A 467 3.18 24.11 -11.22
CA ALA A 467 2.91 25.50 -11.58
C ALA A 467 1.40 25.76 -11.45
N SER A 468 1.03 26.71 -10.59
CA SER A 468 -0.34 27.22 -10.53
C SER A 468 -0.64 28.06 -11.77
N PRO A 469 -1.88 28.03 -12.29
CA PRO A 469 -2.25 28.85 -13.43
C PRO A 469 -2.15 30.34 -13.05
N GLY A 470 -1.29 31.09 -13.74
CA GLY A 470 -1.15 32.53 -13.57
C GLY A 470 -2.35 33.30 -14.14
N VAL A 471 -2.47 34.58 -13.78
CA VAL A 471 -3.59 35.47 -14.20
C VAL A 471 -3.68 35.62 -15.74
N SER A 472 -2.56 35.46 -16.46
CA SER A 472 -2.45 35.55 -17.92
C SER A 472 -2.32 34.21 -18.65
N HIS A 473 -2.44 33.08 -17.95
CA HIS A 473 -2.30 31.75 -18.56
C HIS A 473 -3.58 31.34 -19.30
N TYR A 474 -3.43 30.79 -20.51
CA TYR A 474 -4.51 30.06 -21.17
C TYR A 474 -4.76 28.74 -20.44
N GLY A 475 -5.73 28.72 -19.52
CA GLY A 475 -6.15 27.52 -18.78
C GLY A 475 -6.41 27.78 -17.30
N LYS A 476 -7.30 26.98 -16.69
CA LYS A 476 -7.67 27.09 -15.27
C LYS A 476 -7.06 25.99 -14.39
N LEU A 477 -6.27 25.09 -14.97
CA LEU A 477 -5.73 23.90 -14.30
C LEU A 477 -4.26 24.12 -13.92
N ALA A 478 -3.85 23.52 -12.80
CA ALA A 478 -2.44 23.41 -12.46
C ALA A 478 -1.69 22.56 -13.50
N ILE A 479 -0.44 22.92 -13.74
CA ILE A 479 0.46 22.18 -14.63
C ILE A 479 1.51 21.50 -13.76
N TYR A 480 1.66 20.20 -13.96
CA TYR A 480 2.63 19.35 -13.30
C TYR A 480 3.76 19.08 -14.28
N GLN A 481 4.98 19.33 -13.85
CA GLN A 481 6.17 19.22 -14.66
C GLN A 481 7.11 18.22 -14.01
N ILE A 482 7.60 17.26 -14.79
CA ILE A 482 8.69 16.38 -14.39
C ILE A 482 9.91 16.63 -15.26
N ARG A 483 11.09 16.63 -14.65
CA ARG A 483 12.37 16.80 -15.33
C ARG A 483 13.36 15.78 -14.81
N ILE A 484 14.12 15.18 -15.71
CA ILE A 484 15.27 14.35 -15.35
C ILE A 484 16.38 15.25 -14.81
N GLU A 485 17.01 14.86 -13.70
CA GLU A 485 18.10 15.64 -13.10
C GLU A 485 19.42 14.85 -13.08
N SER A 486 20.52 15.61 -13.04
CA SER A 486 21.90 15.14 -12.95
C SER A 486 22.45 14.42 -14.18
N SER A 487 23.78 14.39 -14.29
CA SER A 487 24.47 13.61 -15.32
C SER A 487 24.14 12.12 -15.23
N LEU A 488 23.97 11.58 -14.02
CA LEU A 488 23.54 10.20 -13.80
C LEU A 488 22.17 9.94 -14.41
N GLY A 489 21.22 10.86 -14.24
CA GLY A 489 19.90 10.75 -14.86
C GLY A 489 19.95 10.78 -16.38
N LEU A 490 20.79 11.64 -16.96
CA LEU A 490 21.01 11.65 -18.41
C LEU A 490 21.66 10.38 -18.94
N GLN A 491 22.52 9.74 -18.15
CA GLN A 491 23.12 8.45 -18.52
C GLN A 491 22.08 7.33 -18.48
N ALA A 492 21.22 7.30 -17.46
CA ALA A 492 20.14 6.32 -17.37
C ALA A 492 19.02 6.54 -18.40
N TRP A 493 18.83 7.78 -18.85
CA TRP A 493 17.87 8.13 -19.90
C TRP A 493 18.30 7.69 -21.30
N ARG A 494 19.61 7.66 -21.56
CA ARG A 494 20.20 7.21 -22.82
C ARG A 494 20.23 5.68 -22.86
#